data_AF-A0A228RDA0-F1
#
_entry.id   AF-A0A228RDA0-F1
#
_cell.length_a   1.000
_cell.length_b   1.000
_cell.length_c   1.000
_cell.angle_alpha   90.00
_cell.angle_beta   90.00
_cell.angle_gamma   90.00
#
_symmetry.space_group_name_H-M   'P 1'
#
loop_
_entity.id
_entity.type
_entity.pdbx_description
1 polymer ?
#
loop_
_entity_poly.entity_id
_entity_poly.type
_entity_poly.pdbx_seq_one_letter_code
_entity_poly.pdbx_strand_id
1 'polypeptide(L)'
;MSKTKDGIEVTLNDERFQRGIAELKKLDLANGHFESQLGIHLYVNSADKITRIGVVGDRSDPVNLMHFVGAVGIVNNMLNPGSDKKANTDFLASLSLLRGDADATIGQPVSAFNHGGAFACISMPSEQSTSVACVMTPRS
;
A
#
# COMPACT_ATOMS: atom_id res chain seq x y z
N MET A 1 4.54 -25.92 23.68
CA MET A 1 4.85 -25.72 22.25
C MET A 1 4.09 -26.78 21.48
N SER A 2 3.19 -26.38 20.58
CA SER A 2 2.38 -27.33 19.81
C SER A 2 2.88 -27.35 18.38
N LYS A 3 3.15 -28.56 17.87
CA LYS A 3 3.55 -28.78 16.48
C LYS A 3 2.34 -29.23 15.67
N THR A 4 2.25 -28.79 14.42
CA THR A 4 1.27 -29.32 13.46
C THR A 4 1.54 -30.80 13.18
N LYS A 5 0.61 -31.51 12.52
CA LYS A 5 0.82 -32.91 12.10
C LYS A 5 2.03 -33.08 11.17
N ASP A 6 2.46 -32.01 10.51
CA ASP A 6 3.65 -31.94 9.65
C ASP A 6 4.90 -31.45 10.39
N GLY A 7 4.86 -31.40 11.73
CA GLY A 7 6.03 -31.10 12.58
C GLY A 7 6.40 -29.62 12.72
N ILE A 8 5.57 -28.69 12.23
CA ILE A 8 5.85 -27.25 12.29
C ILE A 8 5.47 -26.71 13.67
N GLU A 9 6.43 -26.08 14.34
CA GLU A 9 6.23 -25.46 15.65
C GLU A 9 5.48 -24.13 15.51
N VAL A 10 4.33 -24.01 16.16
CA VAL A 10 3.47 -22.81 16.08
C VAL A 10 3.28 -22.22 17.48
N THR A 11 3.62 -20.93 17.62
CA THR A 11 3.60 -20.20 18.91
C THR A 11 2.23 -19.61 19.26
N LEU A 12 1.24 -19.62 18.35
CA LEU A 12 -0.10 -19.06 18.57
C LEU A 12 -1.20 -19.96 17.97
N ASN A 13 -2.03 -20.53 18.82
CA ASN A 13 -3.13 -21.46 18.47
C ASN A 13 -4.46 -20.70 18.32
N ASP A 14 -4.61 -19.91 17.27
CA ASP A 14 -5.90 -19.32 16.86
C ASP A 14 -6.37 -19.98 15.56
N GLU A 15 -7.45 -20.76 15.65
CA GLU A 15 -7.98 -21.54 14.52
C GLU A 15 -8.48 -20.69 13.34
N ARG A 16 -8.84 -19.42 13.56
CA ARG A 16 -9.25 -18.51 12.47
C ARG A 16 -8.03 -18.00 11.73
N PHE A 17 -6.96 -17.70 12.45
CA PHE A 17 -5.68 -17.34 11.86
C PHE A 17 -5.08 -18.50 11.04
N GLN A 18 -5.13 -19.72 11.58
CA GLN A 18 -4.68 -20.92 10.85
C GLN A 18 -5.46 -21.16 9.55
N ARG A 19 -6.78 -20.92 9.56
CA ARG A 19 -7.60 -20.97 8.34
C ARG A 19 -7.21 -19.88 7.34
N GLY A 20 -6.96 -18.66 7.81
CA GLY A 20 -6.46 -17.57 6.96
C GLY A 20 -5.13 -17.92 6.28
N ILE A 21 -4.17 -18.47 7.03
CA ILE A 21 -2.88 -18.93 6.49
C ILE A 21 -3.06 -20.10 5.51
N ALA A 22 -4.00 -21.01 5.76
CA ALA A 22 -4.28 -22.12 4.84
C ALA A 22 -4.87 -21.64 3.51
N GLU A 23 -5.74 -20.63 3.52
CA GLU A 23 -6.24 -20.01 2.28
C GLU A 23 -5.15 -19.22 1.55
N LEU A 24 -4.27 -18.52 2.27
CA LEU A 24 -3.09 -17.85 1.68
C LEU A 24 -2.11 -18.86 1.07
N LYS A 25 -1.90 -20.02 1.72
CA LYS A 25 -1.11 -21.15 1.18
C LYS A 25 -1.68 -21.71 -0.13
N LYS A 26 -3.01 -21.79 -0.25
CA LYS A 26 -3.67 -22.25 -1.48
C LYS A 26 -3.51 -21.29 -2.66
N LEU A 27 -3.17 -20.03 -2.40
CA LEU A 27 -2.91 -18.99 -3.39
C LEU A 27 -1.42 -18.89 -3.76
N ASP A 28 -0.58 -19.84 -3.34
CA ASP A 28 0.89 -19.82 -3.47
C ASP A 28 1.60 -18.65 -2.75
N LEU A 29 0.86 -17.93 -1.88
CA LEU A 29 1.36 -16.81 -1.09
C LEU A 29 2.15 -17.25 0.17
N ALA A 30 2.53 -18.52 0.27
CA ALA A 30 3.15 -19.07 1.48
C ALA A 30 4.46 -19.83 1.22
N ASN A 31 5.05 -19.65 0.04
CA ASN A 31 6.44 -20.03 -0.21
C ASN A 31 7.44 -18.96 0.26
N GLY A 32 6.99 -17.98 1.05
CA GLY A 32 7.88 -17.16 1.88
C GLY A 32 8.74 -16.15 1.13
N HIS A 33 8.54 -15.94 -0.17
CA HIS A 33 9.22 -14.92 -0.95
C HIS A 33 8.28 -13.77 -1.31
N PHE A 34 8.12 -12.85 -0.35
CA PHE A 34 7.53 -11.54 -0.60
C PHE A 34 8.66 -10.55 -0.84
N GLU A 35 9.10 -10.42 -2.09
CA GLU A 35 9.98 -9.30 -2.43
C GLU A 35 9.11 -8.04 -2.49
N SER A 36 9.23 -7.21 -1.45
CA SER A 36 8.54 -5.92 -1.38
C SER A 36 9.04 -5.03 -2.51
N GLN A 37 8.18 -4.75 -3.48
CA GLN A 37 8.44 -3.79 -4.55
C GLN A 37 8.13 -2.33 -4.15
N LEU A 38 7.97 -2.08 -2.84
CA LEU A 38 7.73 -0.75 -2.30
C LEU A 38 8.98 0.13 -2.46
N GLY A 39 8.83 1.26 -3.13
CA GLY A 39 9.85 2.30 -3.25
C GLY A 39 9.32 3.65 -2.79
N ILE A 40 10.15 4.42 -2.07
CA ILE A 40 9.88 5.82 -1.74
C ILE A 40 10.98 6.69 -2.36
N HIS A 41 10.59 7.64 -3.19
CA HIS A 41 11.47 8.55 -3.90
C HIS A 41 11.26 9.98 -3.40
N LEU A 42 12.33 10.64 -2.98
CA LEU A 42 12.27 12.04 -2.56
C LEU A 42 12.86 12.92 -3.67
N TYR A 43 12.13 13.95 -4.06
CA TYR A 43 12.59 14.94 -5.03
C TYR A 43 12.89 16.23 -4.28
N VAL A 44 14.15 16.65 -4.25
CA VAL A 44 14.59 17.87 -3.57
C VAL A 44 14.94 18.97 -4.57
N ASN A 45 14.79 20.23 -4.15
CA ASN A 45 15.28 21.39 -4.92
C ASN A 45 16.74 21.72 -4.57
N SER A 46 17.28 22.77 -5.18
CA SER A 46 18.66 23.26 -4.94
C SER A 46 18.91 23.81 -3.53
N ALA A 47 17.89 23.90 -2.68
CA ALA A 47 17.98 24.32 -1.29
C ALA A 47 17.68 23.15 -0.33
N ASP A 48 17.82 21.91 -0.81
CA ASP A 48 17.58 20.66 -0.09
C ASP A 48 16.17 20.50 0.51
N LYS A 49 15.19 21.25 -0.01
CA LYS A 49 13.79 21.11 0.39
C LYS A 49 13.09 20.06 -0.46
N ILE A 50 12.36 19.16 0.20
CA ILE A 50 11.50 18.16 -0.46
C ILE A 50 10.38 18.90 -1.20
N THR A 51 10.33 18.71 -2.52
CA THR A 51 9.31 19.28 -3.41
C THR A 51 8.26 18.24 -3.80
N ARG A 52 8.63 16.96 -3.89
CA ARG A 52 7.74 15.84 -4.18
C ARG A 52 8.19 14.58 -3.46
N ILE A 53 7.23 13.72 -3.15
CA ILE A 53 7.43 12.39 -2.59
C ILE A 53 6.74 11.41 -3.54
N GLY A 54 7.48 10.50 -4.15
CA GLY A 54 6.94 9.39 -4.93
C GLY A 54 6.86 8.14 -4.05
N VAL A 55 5.75 7.41 -4.10
CA VAL A 55 5.63 6.07 -3.55
C VAL A 55 5.25 5.15 -4.71
N VAL A 56 5.99 4.08 -4.90
CA VAL A 56 5.70 3.04 -5.90
C VAL A 56 5.53 1.71 -5.19
N GLY A 57 4.69 0.84 -5.73
CA GLY A 57 4.47 -0.50 -5.22
C GLY A 57 3.94 -1.42 -6.31
N ASP A 58 3.52 -2.61 -5.88
CA ASP A 58 2.97 -3.64 -6.74
C ASP A 58 1.65 -4.16 -6.15
N ARG A 59 0.63 -4.34 -6.98
CA ARG A 59 -0.66 -4.93 -6.58
C ARG A 59 -0.84 -6.38 -7.03
N SER A 60 0.22 -7.01 -7.55
CA SER A 60 0.24 -8.41 -7.98
C SER A 60 -0.16 -9.36 -6.85
N ASP A 61 0.12 -9.00 -5.60
CA ASP A 61 -0.40 -9.66 -4.41
C ASP A 61 -0.96 -8.68 -3.36
N PRO A 62 -1.88 -9.15 -2.49
CA PRO A 62 -2.50 -8.31 -1.48
C PRO A 62 -1.53 -7.74 -0.44
N VAL A 63 -0.41 -8.40 -0.13
CA VAL A 63 0.54 -7.93 0.89
C VAL A 63 1.29 -6.71 0.37
N ASN A 64 1.79 -6.76 -0.85
CA ASN A 64 2.45 -5.62 -1.50
C ASN A 64 1.51 -4.42 -1.67
N LEU A 65 0.24 -4.66 -2.03
CA LEU A 65 -0.76 -3.61 -2.10
C LEU A 65 -1.02 -2.95 -0.73
N MET A 66 -1.13 -3.76 0.33
CA MET A 66 -1.36 -3.24 1.69
C MET A 66 -0.14 -2.47 2.22
N HIS A 67 1.08 -2.89 1.89
CA HIS A 67 2.30 -2.13 2.19
C HIS A 67 2.33 -0.79 1.47
N PHE A 68 1.96 -0.76 0.18
CA PHE A 68 1.84 0.47 -0.59
C PHE A 68 0.83 1.44 0.02
N VAL A 69 -0.39 0.99 0.33
CA VAL A 69 -1.42 1.82 0.96
C VAL A 69 -0.97 2.33 2.34
N GLY A 70 -0.30 1.47 3.12
CA GLY A 70 0.30 1.84 4.40
C GLY A 70 1.34 2.95 4.26
N ALA A 71 2.23 2.86 3.28
CA ALA A 71 3.26 3.86 3.01
C ALA A 71 2.65 5.21 2.59
N VAL A 72 1.64 5.20 1.71
CA VAL A 72 0.89 6.42 1.35
C VAL A 72 0.25 7.06 2.59
N GLY A 73 -0.29 6.24 3.49
CA GLY A 73 -0.85 6.69 4.78
C GLY A 73 0.18 7.31 5.72
N ILE A 74 1.40 6.75 5.79
CA ILE A 74 2.50 7.31 6.57
C ILE A 74 2.89 8.69 6.02
N VAL A 75 3.05 8.80 4.69
CA VAL A 75 3.35 10.09 4.04
C VAL A 75 2.24 11.10 4.31
N ASN A 76 0.97 10.71 4.25
CA ASN A 76 -0.14 11.60 4.57
C ASN A 76 -0.11 12.11 6.00
N ASN A 77 0.13 11.24 6.98
CA ASN A 77 0.28 11.65 8.38
C ASN A 77 1.47 12.58 8.61
N MET A 78 2.58 12.34 7.89
CA MET A 78 3.77 13.20 7.95
C MET A 78 3.47 14.60 7.41
N LEU A 79 2.74 14.70 6.29
CA LEU A 79 2.38 15.98 5.68
C LEU A 79 1.25 16.70 6.43
N ASN A 80 0.42 15.97 7.17
CA ASN A 80 -0.73 16.50 7.90
C ASN A 80 -0.66 16.19 9.41
N PRO A 81 0.33 16.75 10.13
CA PRO A 81 0.53 16.46 11.55
C PRO A 81 -0.70 16.89 12.37
N GLY A 82 -1.13 16.04 13.29
CA GLY A 82 -2.32 16.26 14.11
C GLY A 82 -3.64 15.75 13.51
N SER A 83 -3.62 15.24 12.27
CA SER A 83 -4.74 14.48 11.72
C SER A 83 -4.99 13.22 12.56
N ASP A 84 -6.24 12.98 12.92
CA ASP A 84 -6.62 11.73 13.57
C ASP A 84 -6.59 10.54 12.58
N LYS A 85 -6.64 9.33 13.14
CA LYS A 85 -6.59 8.07 12.36
C LYS A 85 -7.76 7.96 11.37
N LYS A 86 -8.95 8.46 11.74
CA LYS A 86 -10.14 8.39 10.90
C LYS A 86 -9.99 9.30 9.68
N ALA A 87 -9.59 10.54 9.88
CA ALA A 87 -9.31 11.49 8.81
C ALA A 87 -8.25 10.96 7.84
N ASN A 88 -7.19 10.32 8.35
CA ASN A 88 -6.20 9.66 7.48
C ASN A 88 -6.81 8.50 6.69
N THR A 89 -7.61 7.64 7.33
CA THR A 89 -8.25 6.48 6.68
C THR A 89 -9.25 6.92 5.61
N ASP A 90 -10.09 7.90 5.91
CA ASP A 90 -11.07 8.47 4.98
C ASP A 90 -10.36 9.12 3.78
N PHE A 91 -9.25 9.81 4.01
CA PHE A 91 -8.44 10.38 2.94
C PHE A 91 -7.85 9.29 2.04
N LEU A 92 -7.29 8.22 2.60
CA LEU A 92 -6.78 7.09 1.81
C LEU A 92 -7.88 6.40 1.00
N ALA A 93 -9.09 6.29 1.54
CA ALA A 93 -10.23 5.75 0.82
C ALA A 93 -10.59 6.60 -0.41
N SER A 94 -10.46 7.93 -0.31
CA SER A 94 -10.73 8.85 -1.44
C SER A 94 -9.76 8.70 -2.62
N LEU A 95 -8.58 8.11 -2.39
CA LEU A 95 -7.58 7.84 -3.44
C LEU A 95 -7.87 6.55 -4.22
N SER A 96 -8.86 5.76 -3.77
CA SER A 96 -9.28 4.49 -4.40
C SER A 96 -8.10 3.57 -4.73
N LEU A 97 -7.13 3.46 -3.80
CA LEU A 97 -5.87 2.74 -4.02
C LEU A 97 -6.05 1.21 -4.15
N LEU A 98 -7.16 0.69 -3.63
CA LEU A 98 -7.49 -0.74 -3.63
C LEU A 98 -8.33 -1.18 -4.85
N ARG A 99 -8.50 -0.31 -5.85
CA ARG A 99 -9.28 -0.64 -7.05
C ARG A 99 -8.58 -1.70 -7.89
N GLY A 100 -9.37 -2.64 -8.42
CA GLY A 100 -8.91 -3.69 -9.35
C GLY A 100 -9.33 -3.40 -10.79
N ASP A 101 -8.99 -4.32 -11.70
CA ASP A 101 -9.22 -4.19 -13.15
C ASP A 101 -10.68 -4.04 -13.57
N ALA A 102 -11.61 -4.50 -12.73
CA ALA A 102 -13.05 -4.32 -12.96
C ALA A 102 -13.52 -2.87 -12.74
N ASP A 103 -12.73 -2.03 -12.10
CA ASP A 103 -13.03 -0.61 -11.91
C ASP A 103 -12.78 0.17 -13.21
N ALA A 104 -13.79 0.87 -13.71
CA ALA A 104 -13.71 1.63 -14.96
C ALA A 104 -12.66 2.77 -14.94
N THR A 105 -12.16 3.14 -13.76
CA THR A 105 -11.13 4.16 -13.56
C THR A 105 -9.71 3.57 -13.45
N ILE A 106 -9.55 2.25 -13.58
CA ILE A 106 -8.22 1.63 -13.72
C ILE A 106 -7.50 2.22 -14.95
N GLY A 107 -6.20 2.52 -14.81
CA GLY A 107 -5.43 3.26 -15.81
C GLY A 107 -5.60 4.77 -15.79
N GLN A 108 -6.57 5.32 -15.04
CA GLN A 108 -6.73 6.76 -14.86
C GLN A 108 -6.10 7.25 -13.55
N PRO A 109 -5.45 8.42 -13.55
CA PRO A 109 -5.00 9.06 -12.31
C PRO A 109 -6.18 9.43 -11.42
N VAL A 110 -6.06 9.16 -10.12
CA VAL A 110 -6.96 9.65 -9.06
C VAL A 110 -6.19 10.64 -8.23
N SER A 111 -6.76 11.82 -8.01
CA SER A 111 -6.12 12.87 -7.23
C SER A 111 -7.01 13.30 -6.06
N ALA A 112 -6.37 13.56 -4.92
CA ALA A 112 -7.01 14.15 -3.75
C ALA A 112 -6.06 15.16 -3.11
N PHE A 113 -6.61 16.12 -2.37
CA PHE A 113 -5.81 17.11 -1.65
C PHE A 113 -6.35 17.30 -0.25
N ASN A 114 -5.47 17.69 0.66
CA ASN A 114 -5.82 18.07 2.01
C ASN A 114 -4.94 19.23 2.48
N HIS A 115 -4.94 19.49 3.79
CA HIS A 115 -4.14 20.57 4.35
C HIS A 115 -2.63 20.37 4.14
N GLY A 116 -2.15 19.12 4.21
CA GLY A 116 -0.73 18.77 4.12
C GLY A 116 -0.16 18.72 2.71
N GLY A 117 -1.00 18.47 1.69
CA GLY A 117 -0.52 18.41 0.32
C GLY A 117 -1.53 17.91 -0.70
N ALA A 118 -1.06 17.81 -1.94
CA ALA A 118 -1.79 17.22 -3.06
C ALA A 118 -1.22 15.83 -3.38
N PHE A 119 -2.10 14.88 -3.67
CA PHE A 119 -1.80 13.48 -3.96
C PHE A 119 -2.35 13.15 -5.34
N ALA A 120 -1.55 12.49 -6.17
CA ALA A 120 -1.97 11.97 -7.46
C ALA A 120 -1.47 10.53 -7.59
N CYS A 121 -2.39 9.58 -7.76
CA CYS A 121 -2.11 8.15 -7.75
C CYS A 121 -2.63 7.48 -9.01
N ILE A 122 -1.89 6.50 -9.53
CA ILE A 122 -2.24 5.72 -10.70
C ILE A 122 -2.03 4.24 -10.42
N SER A 123 -2.95 3.43 -10.96
CA SER A 123 -2.86 1.97 -11.00
C SER A 123 -3.18 1.57 -12.44
N MET A 124 -2.28 0.83 -13.08
CA MET A 124 -2.44 0.42 -14.47
C MET A 124 -3.31 -0.84 -14.58
N PRO A 125 -3.97 -1.12 -15.71
CA PRO A 125 -4.60 -2.42 -15.97
C PRO A 125 -3.57 -3.54 -15.88
N SER A 126 -3.93 -4.69 -15.33
CA SER A 126 -2.99 -5.79 -15.06
C SER A 126 -2.38 -6.38 -16.33
N GLU A 127 -3.09 -6.31 -17.45
CA GLU A 127 -2.57 -6.68 -18.78
C GLU A 127 -1.36 -5.83 -19.21
N GLN A 128 -1.23 -4.61 -18.67
CA GLN A 128 -0.11 -3.71 -18.95
C GLN A 128 0.95 -3.75 -17.83
N SER A 129 0.51 -3.66 -16.58
CA SER A 129 1.39 -3.67 -15.41
C SER A 129 0.58 -3.84 -14.12
N THR A 130 1.17 -4.49 -13.13
CA THR A 130 0.67 -4.53 -11.75
C THR A 130 1.25 -3.43 -10.86
N SER A 131 2.09 -2.55 -11.40
CA SER A 131 2.67 -1.45 -10.64
C SER A 131 1.61 -0.40 -10.27
N VAL A 132 1.72 0.11 -9.06
CA VAL A 132 0.94 1.22 -8.52
C VAL A 132 1.87 2.34 -8.08
N ALA A 133 1.45 3.59 -8.27
CA ALA A 133 2.27 4.74 -7.91
C ALA A 133 1.42 5.88 -7.37
N CYS A 134 1.97 6.63 -6.42
CA CYS A 134 1.45 7.90 -5.93
C CYS A 134 2.56 8.95 -5.93
N VAL A 135 2.23 10.16 -6.34
CA VAL A 135 3.09 11.34 -6.20
C VAL A 135 2.38 12.32 -5.29
N MET A 136 3.07 12.72 -4.22
CA MET A 136 2.63 13.70 -3.26
C MET A 136 3.43 14.99 -3.43
N THR A 137 2.74 16.12 -3.44
CA THR A 137 3.34 17.46 -3.45
C THR A 137 3.00 18.13 -2.11
N PRO A 138 3.98 18.29 -1.21
CA PRO A 138 3.78 18.99 0.06
C PRO A 138 3.28 20.41 -0.18
N ARG A 139 2.36 20.88 0.68
CA ARG A 139 1.94 22.29 0.67
C ARG A 139 3.01 23.12 1.39
N SER A 140 3.41 24.23 0.76
CA SER A 140 4.44 25.16 1.28
C SER A 140 3.95 25.98 2.46
#